data_AF-A6TSV0-F1
#
_entry.id   AF-A6TSV0-F1
#
_cell.length_a   1.000
_cell.length_b   1.000
_cell.length_c   1.000
_cell.angle_alpha   90.00
_cell.angle_beta   90.00
_cell.angle_gamma   90.00
#
_symmetry.space_group_name_H-M   'P 1'
#
loop_
_entity.id
_entity.type
_entity.pdbx_description
1 polymer ?
#
loop_
_entity_poly.entity_id
_entity_poly.type
_entity_poly.pdbx_seq_one_letter_code
_entity_poly.pdbx_strand_id
1 'polypeptide(L)'
;MIEIILLKYPGDNKSYRARYICDIIEKRKDDKWSEAIMSVLKDIALNHKDPEEGKVDVSSSVDKEMKTFDMLSSNSLNCVRGKAASAIAALLWDRSELYVQFKDVVDNLINDINPAVKMATIECLCPIYNIDRDWASPKVICLLKEDYRISGHPESKQFLFLLYSNYKQDVLDVIRRCYYSDDEELITIGAHCLSKMYILYDEFSQEVEDVKNMDEDQAKSIIEMAILYFSKDQYSKKVKSLLRCFFSSDQDLEFPFVRLFYDNRIDLDRDIEFLLEMVQSKLSKRIIHAFISYLEENAMSVIDFSDVIIQMSNNILQRPLDDEDHHYMGIDDEISKLISALYDESLNYEDDNITQQCLDIWDLMFEKRIGSIHRLSRQILER
;
A
#
# COMPACT_ATOMS: atom_id res chain seq x y z
N MET A 1 35.78 -25.55 -0.49
CA MET A 1 35.07 -26.83 -0.24
C MET A 1 33.73 -26.88 -0.97
N ILE A 2 32.84 -25.88 -0.79
CA ILE A 2 31.52 -25.85 -1.46
C ILE A 2 31.64 -25.86 -2.99
N GLU A 3 32.50 -25.02 -3.56
CA GLU A 3 32.72 -24.98 -5.01
C GLU A 3 33.14 -26.34 -5.60
N ILE A 4 34.02 -27.07 -4.92
CA ILE A 4 34.45 -28.42 -5.35
C ILE A 4 33.25 -29.37 -5.43
N ILE A 5 32.29 -29.26 -4.49
CA ILE A 5 31.09 -30.08 -4.49
C ILE A 5 30.18 -29.71 -5.67
N LEU A 6 29.96 -28.41 -5.90
CA LEU A 6 29.14 -27.91 -7.01
C LEU A 6 29.72 -28.32 -8.37
N LEU A 7 31.05 -28.25 -8.54
CA LEU A 7 31.72 -28.66 -9.77
C LEU A 7 31.82 -30.18 -9.96
N LYS A 8 31.84 -30.95 -8.87
CA LYS A 8 31.82 -32.42 -8.93
C LYS A 8 30.44 -32.95 -9.28
N TYR A 9 29.39 -32.23 -8.88
CA TYR A 9 28.00 -32.57 -9.15
C TYR A 9 27.29 -31.38 -9.79
N PRO A 10 27.71 -30.97 -11.00
CA PRO A 10 27.06 -29.86 -11.69
C PRO A 10 25.60 -30.23 -11.93
N GLY A 11 24.72 -29.23 -11.84
CA GLY A 11 23.34 -29.39 -12.27
C GLY A 11 23.34 -29.82 -13.73
N ASP A 12 22.53 -30.81 -14.09
CA ASP A 12 22.17 -30.98 -15.49
C ASP A 12 21.03 -30.00 -15.82
N ASN A 13 20.80 -29.73 -17.10
CA ASN A 13 19.74 -28.82 -17.55
C ASN A 13 18.34 -29.45 -17.45
N LYS A 14 18.13 -30.33 -16.46
CA LYS A 14 16.91 -31.13 -16.24
C LYS A 14 16.56 -31.28 -14.77
N SER A 15 17.56 -31.46 -13.91
CA SER A 15 17.35 -31.76 -12.50
C SER A 15 17.11 -30.49 -11.70
N TYR A 16 16.15 -30.60 -10.78
CA TYR A 16 15.92 -29.60 -9.73
C TYR A 16 17.17 -29.28 -8.88
N ARG A 17 18.25 -30.07 -8.97
CA ARG A 17 19.55 -29.73 -8.38
C ARG A 17 20.08 -28.37 -8.83
N ALA A 18 19.85 -27.99 -10.09
CA ALA A 18 20.25 -26.69 -10.61
C ALA A 18 19.65 -25.54 -9.79
N ARG A 19 18.43 -25.69 -9.25
CA ARG A 19 17.82 -24.74 -8.33
C ARG A 19 18.66 -24.53 -7.08
N TYR A 20 19.07 -25.62 -6.42
CA TYR A 20 19.89 -25.54 -5.20
C TYR A 20 21.25 -24.91 -5.46
N ILE A 21 21.84 -25.12 -6.65
CA ILE A 21 23.08 -24.45 -7.04
C ILE A 21 22.86 -22.93 -7.08
N CYS A 22 21.78 -22.47 -7.72
CA CYS A 22 21.43 -21.05 -7.77
C CYS A 22 21.20 -20.49 -6.36
N ASP A 23 20.38 -21.16 -5.53
CA ASP A 23 20.10 -20.73 -4.15
C ASP A 23 21.38 -20.63 -3.29
N ILE A 24 22.33 -21.56 -3.47
CA ILE A 24 23.63 -21.54 -2.75
C ILE A 24 24.48 -20.35 -3.20
N ILE A 25 24.53 -20.07 -4.51
CA ILE A 25 25.28 -18.94 -5.05
C ILE A 25 24.67 -17.62 -4.56
N GLU A 26 23.35 -17.48 -4.63
CA GLU A 26 22.61 -16.31 -4.16
C GLU A 26 22.88 -16.02 -2.67
N LYS A 27 22.73 -17.04 -1.82
CA LYS A 27 22.96 -16.91 -0.36
C LYS A 27 24.42 -16.67 0.03
N ARG A 28 25.35 -17.00 -0.86
CA ARG A 28 26.80 -16.80 -0.66
C ARG A 28 27.35 -15.86 -1.72
N LYS A 29 26.60 -14.80 -2.03
CA LYS A 29 26.98 -13.79 -3.03
C LYS A 29 28.33 -13.11 -2.75
N ASP A 30 28.69 -13.01 -1.46
CA ASP A 30 29.95 -12.42 -1.00
C ASP A 30 31.19 -13.29 -1.33
N ASP A 31 31.00 -14.59 -1.59
CA ASP A 31 32.09 -15.51 -1.92
C ASP A 31 32.64 -15.22 -3.33
N LYS A 32 33.97 -15.21 -3.47
CA LYS A 32 34.64 -15.13 -4.78
C LYS A 32 34.57 -16.45 -5.53
N TRP A 33 33.44 -16.68 -6.19
CA TRP A 33 33.21 -17.81 -7.07
C TRP A 33 34.13 -17.79 -8.29
N SER A 34 34.62 -18.96 -8.69
CA SER A 34 35.44 -19.05 -9.91
C SER A 34 34.63 -18.88 -11.20
N GLU A 35 35.35 -18.64 -12.30
CA GLU A 35 34.80 -18.65 -13.66
C GLU A 35 34.08 -19.95 -14.02
N ALA A 36 34.47 -21.08 -13.43
CA ALA A 36 33.79 -22.36 -13.66
C ALA A 36 32.38 -22.34 -13.06
N ILE A 37 32.22 -21.79 -11.84
CA ILE A 37 30.90 -21.62 -11.21
C ILE A 37 30.08 -20.57 -11.95
N MET A 38 30.69 -19.46 -12.39
CA MET A 38 30.00 -18.48 -13.23
C MET A 38 29.49 -19.13 -14.51
N SER A 39 30.29 -19.98 -15.15
CA SER A 39 29.88 -20.70 -16.37
C SER A 39 28.72 -21.66 -16.12
N VAL A 40 28.70 -22.37 -14.98
CA VAL A 40 27.56 -23.21 -14.58
C VAL A 40 26.30 -22.37 -14.40
N LEU A 41 26.38 -21.23 -13.72
CA LEU A 41 25.23 -20.35 -13.52
C LEU A 41 24.69 -19.80 -14.85
N LYS A 42 25.58 -19.39 -15.77
CA LYS A 42 25.20 -18.94 -17.12
C LYS A 42 24.51 -20.07 -17.91
N ASP A 43 25.03 -21.29 -17.84
CA ASP A 43 24.42 -22.45 -18.52
C ASP A 43 23.03 -22.75 -17.98
N ILE A 44 22.85 -22.73 -16.66
CA ILE A 44 21.54 -22.94 -16.03
C ILE A 44 20.55 -21.85 -16.50
N ALA A 45 20.95 -20.58 -16.47
CA ALA A 45 20.10 -19.47 -16.89
C ALA A 45 19.63 -19.61 -18.35
N LEU A 46 20.53 -19.99 -19.25
CA LEU A 46 20.24 -20.03 -20.70
C LEU A 46 19.58 -21.32 -21.16
N ASN A 47 19.92 -22.46 -20.55
CA ASN A 47 19.66 -23.78 -21.13
C ASN A 47 18.83 -24.71 -20.24
N HIS A 48 18.57 -24.36 -18.98
CA HIS A 48 17.79 -25.24 -18.12
C HIS A 48 16.34 -25.34 -18.61
N LYS A 49 15.81 -26.57 -18.66
CA LYS A 49 14.46 -26.84 -19.17
C LYS A 49 13.31 -26.27 -18.36
N ASP A 50 13.59 -25.85 -17.12
CA ASP A 50 12.58 -25.38 -16.16
C ASP A 50 12.59 -23.85 -16.11
N PRO A 51 11.46 -23.18 -16.43
CA PRO A 51 10.16 -23.78 -16.74
C PRO A 51 10.12 -24.32 -18.17
N GLU A 52 9.47 -25.46 -18.41
CA GLU A 52 9.31 -25.99 -19.78
C GLU A 52 8.35 -25.10 -20.58
N GLU A 53 8.55 -24.99 -21.89
CA GLU A 53 7.68 -24.19 -22.74
C GLU A 53 6.21 -24.65 -22.64
N GLY A 54 5.32 -23.70 -22.39
CA GLY A 54 3.89 -23.96 -22.22
C GLY A 54 3.51 -24.68 -20.92
N LYS A 55 4.46 -24.90 -20.00
CA LYS A 55 4.19 -25.44 -18.66
C LYS A 55 4.33 -24.37 -17.58
N VAL A 56 3.55 -24.56 -16.53
CA VAL A 56 3.62 -23.79 -15.29
C VAL A 56 4.20 -24.71 -14.21
N ASP A 57 5.14 -24.18 -13.43
CA ASP A 57 5.77 -24.91 -12.32
C ASP A 57 4.86 -24.89 -11.08
N VAL A 58 4.10 -23.82 -10.93
CA VAL A 58 3.05 -23.67 -9.93
C VAL A 58 1.72 -23.45 -10.65
N SER A 59 0.70 -24.23 -10.27
CA SER A 59 -0.68 -24.09 -10.76
C SER A 59 -1.65 -24.09 -9.58
N SER A 60 -2.76 -23.36 -9.67
CA SER A 60 -3.87 -23.45 -8.72
C SER A 60 -5.13 -24.01 -9.38
N SER A 61 -6.15 -24.35 -8.58
CA SER A 61 -7.45 -24.76 -9.12
C SER A 61 -8.18 -23.62 -9.83
N VAL A 62 -7.85 -22.37 -9.48
CA VAL A 62 -8.50 -21.14 -9.95
C VAL A 62 -7.76 -20.54 -11.15
N ASP A 63 -6.42 -20.63 -11.16
CA ASP A 63 -5.58 -20.15 -12.24
C ASP A 63 -4.52 -21.20 -12.63
N LYS A 64 -4.79 -21.86 -13.75
CA LYS A 64 -3.93 -22.89 -14.36
C LYS A 64 -3.03 -22.34 -15.47
N GLU A 65 -3.31 -21.12 -15.93
CA GLU A 65 -2.69 -20.54 -17.12
C GLU A 65 -1.78 -19.35 -16.78
N MET A 66 -1.54 -19.11 -15.49
CA MET A 66 -0.69 -18.02 -15.01
C MET A 66 -1.22 -16.67 -15.51
N LYS A 67 -2.51 -16.40 -15.28
CA LYS A 67 -3.20 -15.16 -15.65
C LYS A 67 -3.02 -14.07 -14.60
N THR A 68 -3.09 -14.43 -13.32
CA THR A 68 -2.94 -13.47 -12.22
C THR A 68 -1.48 -13.09 -12.01
N PHE A 69 -1.25 -11.94 -11.39
CA PHE A 69 0.06 -11.54 -10.91
C PHE A 69 0.61 -12.56 -9.90
N ASP A 70 -0.21 -13.01 -8.94
CA ASP A 70 0.18 -14.00 -7.93
C ASP A 70 0.77 -15.27 -8.54
N MET A 71 0.12 -15.79 -9.59
CA MET A 71 0.60 -16.99 -10.28
C MET A 71 1.86 -16.71 -11.08
N LEU A 72 1.96 -15.56 -11.73
CA LEU A 72 3.17 -15.14 -12.45
C LEU A 72 4.37 -15.02 -11.48
N SER A 73 4.16 -14.34 -10.36
CA SER A 73 5.14 -14.16 -9.29
C SER A 73 5.57 -15.50 -8.69
N SER A 74 4.61 -16.37 -8.37
CA SER A 74 4.88 -17.71 -7.84
C SER A 74 5.69 -18.57 -8.80
N ASN A 75 5.41 -18.53 -10.10
CA ASN A 75 6.19 -19.25 -11.10
C ASN A 75 7.59 -18.64 -11.26
N SER A 76 7.69 -17.31 -11.28
CA SER A 76 8.98 -16.59 -11.35
C SER A 76 9.92 -17.03 -10.23
N LEU A 77 9.41 -17.08 -9.00
CA LEU A 77 10.16 -17.47 -7.81
C LEU A 77 10.54 -18.95 -7.75
N ASN A 78 9.84 -19.82 -8.49
CA ASN A 78 10.00 -21.26 -8.38
C ASN A 78 10.69 -21.93 -9.57
N CYS A 79 10.73 -21.27 -10.71
CA CYS A 79 11.40 -21.81 -11.87
C CYS A 79 12.94 -21.71 -11.74
N VAL A 80 13.66 -22.70 -12.26
CA VAL A 80 15.13 -22.76 -12.15
C VAL A 80 15.79 -21.61 -12.89
N ARG A 81 15.32 -21.26 -14.10
CA ARG A 81 15.84 -20.09 -14.84
C ARG A 81 15.60 -18.78 -14.09
N GLY A 82 14.46 -18.64 -13.41
CA GLY A 82 14.18 -17.52 -12.51
C GLY A 82 15.13 -17.48 -11.31
N LYS A 83 15.41 -18.62 -10.68
CA LYS A 83 16.43 -18.71 -9.61
C LYS A 83 17.84 -18.38 -10.09
N ALA A 84 18.18 -18.74 -11.32
CA ALA A 84 19.45 -18.33 -11.91
C ALA A 84 19.51 -16.80 -12.08
N ALA A 85 18.41 -16.15 -12.49
CA ALA A 85 18.31 -14.70 -12.53
C ALA A 85 18.50 -14.07 -11.14
N SER A 86 17.82 -14.56 -10.09
CA SER A 86 18.01 -14.08 -8.71
C SER A 86 19.45 -14.21 -8.23
N ALA A 87 20.10 -15.34 -8.50
CA ALA A 87 21.51 -15.54 -8.17
C ALA A 87 22.42 -14.55 -8.92
N ILE A 88 22.18 -14.32 -10.21
CA ILE A 88 22.91 -13.31 -11.00
C ILE A 88 22.70 -11.91 -10.42
N ALA A 89 21.46 -11.53 -10.11
CA ALA A 89 21.12 -10.24 -9.49
C ALA A 89 21.89 -10.02 -8.18
N ALA A 90 21.88 -11.03 -7.31
CA ALA A 90 22.59 -11.01 -6.04
C ALA A 90 24.11 -10.80 -6.22
N LEU A 91 24.73 -11.45 -7.22
CA LEU A 91 26.15 -11.24 -7.52
C LEU A 91 26.44 -9.85 -8.06
N LEU A 92 25.57 -9.33 -8.93
CA LEU A 92 25.74 -8.01 -9.54
C LEU A 92 25.60 -6.87 -8.53
N TRP A 93 24.83 -7.09 -7.45
CA TRP A 93 24.60 -6.03 -6.48
C TRP A 93 25.88 -5.54 -5.81
N ASP A 94 26.74 -6.49 -5.41
CA ASP A 94 27.98 -6.20 -4.70
C ASP A 94 29.21 -6.20 -5.62
N ARG A 95 29.10 -6.77 -6.83
CA ARG A 95 30.21 -6.93 -7.79
C ARG A 95 29.84 -6.48 -9.19
N SER A 96 29.74 -5.16 -9.34
CA SER A 96 29.42 -4.51 -10.61
C SER A 96 30.34 -4.91 -11.78
N GLU A 97 31.58 -5.33 -11.52
CA GLU A 97 32.51 -5.81 -12.53
C GLU A 97 32.03 -7.09 -13.25
N LEU A 98 31.17 -7.88 -12.62
CA LEU A 98 30.57 -9.07 -13.22
C LEU A 98 29.51 -8.73 -14.28
N TYR A 99 29.08 -7.46 -14.36
CA TYR A 99 28.13 -7.01 -15.38
C TYR A 99 28.58 -7.38 -16.79
N VAL A 100 29.86 -7.16 -17.12
CA VAL A 100 30.42 -7.48 -18.44
C VAL A 100 30.22 -8.95 -18.80
N GLN A 101 30.27 -9.84 -17.80
CA GLN A 101 30.13 -11.27 -18.00
C GLN A 101 28.68 -11.77 -18.10
N PHE A 102 27.73 -11.06 -17.47
CA PHE A 102 26.33 -11.46 -17.39
C PHE A 102 25.41 -10.65 -18.29
N LYS A 103 25.86 -9.54 -18.88
CA LYS A 103 25.06 -8.64 -19.73
C LYS A 103 24.29 -9.41 -20.80
N ASP A 104 24.98 -10.25 -21.58
CA ASP A 104 24.36 -11.03 -22.66
C ASP A 104 23.43 -12.12 -22.11
N VAL A 105 23.73 -12.70 -20.95
CA VAL A 105 22.87 -13.70 -20.31
C VAL A 105 21.56 -13.07 -19.86
N VAL A 106 21.62 -11.91 -19.23
CA VAL A 106 20.43 -11.15 -18.82
C VAL A 106 19.64 -10.68 -20.04
N ASP A 107 20.30 -10.26 -21.13
CA ASP A 107 19.64 -9.91 -22.39
C ASP A 107 18.83 -11.08 -22.96
N ASN A 108 19.35 -12.32 -22.88
CA ASN A 108 18.63 -13.51 -23.29
C ASN A 108 17.43 -13.81 -22.37
N LEU A 109 17.60 -13.70 -21.04
CA LEU A 109 16.52 -13.92 -20.07
C LEU A 109 15.37 -12.91 -20.24
N ILE A 110 15.67 -11.65 -20.59
CA ILE A 110 14.64 -10.62 -20.85
C ILE A 110 13.75 -11.02 -22.04
N ASN A 111 14.35 -11.71 -23.01
CA ASN A 111 13.67 -12.19 -24.22
C ASN A 111 13.22 -13.65 -24.10
N ASP A 112 13.18 -14.23 -22.90
CA ASP A 112 12.79 -15.62 -22.69
C ASP A 112 11.35 -15.86 -23.15
N ILE A 113 11.04 -17.06 -23.64
CA ILE A 113 9.68 -17.40 -24.05
C ILE A 113 8.71 -17.46 -22.86
N ASN A 114 9.20 -17.76 -21.65
CA ASN A 114 8.34 -17.92 -20.47
C ASN A 114 8.19 -16.59 -19.70
N PRO A 115 6.95 -16.08 -19.50
CA PRO A 115 6.70 -14.85 -18.77
C PRO A 115 7.26 -14.82 -17.34
N ALA A 116 7.30 -15.97 -16.66
CA ALA A 116 7.86 -16.08 -15.31
C ALA A 116 9.37 -15.77 -15.31
N VAL A 117 10.10 -16.26 -16.32
CA VAL A 117 11.54 -15.97 -16.47
C VAL A 117 11.74 -14.49 -16.80
N LYS A 118 10.92 -13.92 -17.68
CA LYS A 118 10.95 -12.48 -17.98
C LYS A 118 10.73 -11.64 -16.72
N MET A 119 9.74 -11.98 -15.89
CA MET A 119 9.50 -11.28 -14.63
C MET A 119 10.70 -11.35 -13.68
N ALA A 120 11.33 -12.53 -13.54
CA ALA A 120 12.52 -12.71 -12.70
C ALA A 120 13.68 -11.78 -13.09
N THR A 121 13.76 -11.36 -14.37
CA THR A 121 14.82 -10.44 -14.82
C THR A 121 14.73 -9.04 -14.23
N ILE A 122 13.59 -8.64 -13.65
CA ILE A 122 13.49 -7.38 -12.90
C ILE A 122 14.54 -7.32 -11.79
N GLU A 123 14.79 -8.43 -11.10
CA GLU A 123 15.81 -8.50 -10.05
C GLU A 123 17.21 -8.21 -10.61
N CYS A 124 17.54 -8.70 -11.81
CA CYS A 124 18.80 -8.39 -12.49
C CYS A 124 18.85 -6.92 -12.96
N LEU A 125 17.73 -6.38 -13.39
CA LEU A 125 17.66 -5.01 -13.91
C LEU A 125 17.86 -3.96 -12.81
N CYS A 126 17.53 -4.23 -11.55
CA CYS A 126 17.81 -3.34 -10.41
C CYS A 126 19.31 -2.99 -10.27
N PRO A 127 20.23 -3.94 -10.08
CA PRO A 127 21.66 -3.65 -10.02
C PRO A 127 22.18 -3.12 -11.35
N ILE A 128 21.71 -3.64 -12.49
CA ILE A 128 22.19 -3.16 -13.79
C ILE A 128 21.78 -1.71 -14.03
N TYR A 129 20.62 -1.25 -13.57
CA TYR A 129 20.21 0.15 -13.69
C TYR A 129 21.17 1.11 -12.97
N ASN A 130 21.79 0.66 -11.87
CA ASN A 130 22.81 1.43 -11.17
C ASN A 130 24.18 1.39 -11.86
N ILE A 131 24.45 0.38 -12.68
CA ILE A 131 25.72 0.19 -13.41
C ILE A 131 25.68 0.85 -14.79
N ASP A 132 24.63 0.58 -15.57
CA ASP A 132 24.41 1.00 -16.96
C ASP A 132 22.92 1.34 -17.16
N ARG A 133 22.56 2.57 -16.75
CA ARG A 133 21.18 3.09 -16.81
C ARG A 133 20.64 3.13 -18.23
N ASP A 134 21.46 3.53 -19.20
CA ASP A 134 21.05 3.70 -20.60
C ASP A 134 20.71 2.34 -21.23
N TRP A 135 21.41 1.28 -20.83
CA TRP A 135 21.06 -0.07 -21.26
C TRP A 135 19.83 -0.63 -20.54
N ALA A 136 19.72 -0.44 -19.21
CA ALA A 136 18.63 -1.01 -18.42
C ALA A 136 17.26 -0.36 -18.68
N SER A 137 17.23 0.98 -18.77
CA SER A 137 15.99 1.76 -18.88
C SER A 137 15.04 1.31 -20.01
N PRO A 138 15.49 1.19 -21.28
CA PRO A 138 14.61 0.76 -22.37
C PRO A 138 14.13 -0.69 -22.21
N LYS A 139 14.88 -1.54 -21.51
CA LYS A 139 14.53 -2.95 -21.28
C LYS A 139 13.45 -3.09 -20.21
N VAL A 140 13.60 -2.38 -19.10
CA VAL A 140 12.61 -2.35 -18.03
C VAL A 140 11.26 -1.86 -18.57
N ILE A 141 11.24 -0.74 -19.29
CA ILE A 141 9.97 -0.23 -19.83
C ILE A 141 9.37 -1.17 -20.88
N CYS A 142 10.20 -1.82 -21.71
CA CYS A 142 9.72 -2.80 -22.68
C CYS A 142 9.04 -3.98 -21.99
N LEU A 143 9.63 -4.53 -20.92
CA LEU A 143 9.04 -5.61 -20.13
C LEU A 143 7.69 -5.21 -19.53
N LEU A 144 7.63 -4.05 -18.88
CA LEU A 144 6.40 -3.54 -18.26
C LEU A 144 5.29 -3.29 -19.29
N LYS A 145 5.65 -2.82 -20.50
CA LYS A 145 4.69 -2.64 -21.60
C LYS A 145 4.23 -3.96 -22.18
N GLU A 146 5.11 -4.94 -22.32
CA GLU A 146 4.73 -6.25 -22.82
C GLU A 146 3.76 -6.94 -21.86
N ASP A 147 4.13 -6.98 -20.57
CA ASP A 147 3.36 -7.59 -19.51
C ASP A 147 3.28 -6.66 -18.28
N TYR A 148 2.17 -5.92 -18.20
CA TYR A 148 1.94 -4.95 -17.12
C TYR A 148 1.87 -5.59 -15.74
N ARG A 149 1.63 -6.90 -15.65
CA ARG A 149 1.59 -7.64 -14.38
C ARG A 149 2.96 -7.64 -13.69
N ILE A 150 4.05 -7.45 -14.44
CA ILE A 150 5.39 -7.28 -13.90
C ILE A 150 5.46 -6.05 -12.96
N SER A 151 4.56 -5.07 -13.11
CA SER A 151 4.40 -3.94 -12.17
C SER A 151 4.04 -4.39 -10.74
N GLY A 152 3.54 -5.62 -10.59
CA GLY A 152 3.28 -6.23 -9.29
C GLY A 152 4.54 -6.51 -8.47
N HIS A 153 5.68 -6.73 -9.15
CA HIS A 153 6.95 -7.01 -8.50
C HIS A 153 7.35 -5.84 -7.56
N PRO A 154 7.80 -6.08 -6.32
CA PRO A 154 8.14 -5.00 -5.38
C PRO A 154 9.10 -3.95 -5.95
N GLU A 155 10.14 -4.40 -6.66
CA GLU A 155 11.14 -3.54 -7.27
C GLU A 155 10.65 -2.77 -8.52
N SER A 156 9.61 -3.26 -9.21
CA SER A 156 9.18 -2.63 -10.47
C SER A 156 8.42 -1.33 -10.26
N LYS A 157 7.77 -1.16 -9.10
CA LYS A 157 7.08 0.08 -8.72
C LYS A 157 8.02 1.29 -8.77
N GLN A 158 9.27 1.13 -8.33
CA GLN A 158 10.25 2.22 -8.35
C GLN A 158 10.60 2.65 -9.78
N PHE A 159 10.70 1.68 -10.70
CA PHE A 159 11.01 1.97 -12.10
C PHE A 159 9.96 2.84 -12.79
N LEU A 160 8.67 2.69 -12.46
CA LEU A 160 7.62 3.56 -13.01
C LEU A 160 7.93 5.05 -12.75
N PHE A 161 8.47 5.38 -11.58
CA PHE A 161 8.84 6.76 -11.24
C PHE A 161 10.21 7.17 -11.79
N LEU A 162 11.20 6.27 -11.75
CA LEU A 162 12.54 6.54 -12.28
C LEU A 162 12.53 6.77 -13.81
N LEU A 163 11.65 6.08 -14.52
CA LEU A 163 11.55 6.12 -15.98
C LEU A 163 10.57 7.17 -16.49
N TYR A 164 9.70 7.71 -15.63
CA TYR A 164 8.62 8.64 -16.01
C TYR A 164 9.10 9.83 -16.88
N SER A 165 10.22 10.46 -16.52
CA SER A 165 10.73 11.63 -17.25
C SER A 165 11.11 11.32 -18.71
N ASN A 166 11.64 10.13 -18.98
CA ASN A 166 12.14 9.71 -20.29
C ASN A 166 11.13 8.87 -21.08
N TYR A 167 10.20 8.21 -20.38
CA TYR A 167 9.24 7.25 -20.94
C TYR A 167 7.80 7.56 -20.50
N LYS A 168 7.46 8.85 -20.44
CA LYS A 168 6.20 9.35 -19.86
C LYS A 168 4.96 8.57 -20.29
N GLN A 169 4.66 8.51 -21.58
CA GLN A 169 3.43 7.87 -22.07
C GLN A 169 3.40 6.37 -21.77
N ASP A 170 4.52 5.69 -21.96
CA ASP A 170 4.64 4.26 -21.68
C ASP A 170 4.40 3.94 -20.20
N VAL A 171 4.97 4.75 -19.29
CA VAL A 171 4.74 4.62 -17.85
C VAL A 171 3.26 4.85 -17.52
N LEU A 172 2.66 5.90 -18.05
CA LEU A 172 1.26 6.21 -17.76
C LEU A 172 0.33 5.09 -18.25
N ASP A 173 0.59 4.54 -19.45
CA ASP A 173 -0.19 3.45 -20.02
C ASP A 173 -0.07 2.17 -19.18
N VAL A 174 1.12 1.83 -18.67
CA VAL A 174 1.31 0.69 -17.77
C VAL A 174 0.51 0.88 -16.48
N ILE A 175 0.55 2.06 -15.88
CA ILE A 175 -0.21 2.37 -14.66
C ILE A 175 -1.72 2.23 -14.91
N ARG A 176 -2.25 2.74 -16.04
CA ARG A 176 -3.68 2.56 -16.38
C ARG A 176 -4.06 1.10 -16.54
N ARG A 177 -3.21 0.29 -17.17
CA ARG A 177 -3.47 -1.15 -17.33
C ARG A 177 -3.55 -1.87 -16.00
N CYS A 178 -2.74 -1.47 -15.01
CA CYS A 178 -2.85 -1.98 -13.65
C CYS A 178 -4.15 -1.53 -12.99
N TYR A 179 -4.48 -0.24 -13.09
CA TYR A 179 -5.67 0.36 -12.47
C TYR A 179 -6.99 -0.26 -12.96
N TYR A 180 -7.08 -0.56 -14.26
CA TYR A 180 -8.24 -1.22 -14.88
C TYR A 180 -8.06 -2.74 -15.05
N SER A 181 -7.21 -3.36 -14.24
CA SER A 181 -7.05 -4.83 -14.26
C SER A 181 -8.24 -5.52 -13.60
N ASP A 182 -8.42 -6.81 -13.88
CA ASP A 182 -9.32 -7.70 -13.13
C ASP A 182 -8.62 -8.39 -11.94
N ASP A 183 -7.32 -8.11 -11.75
CA ASP A 183 -6.49 -8.66 -10.67
C ASP A 183 -6.39 -7.66 -9.52
N GLU A 184 -6.90 -8.04 -8.34
CA GLU A 184 -7.02 -7.20 -7.14
C GLU A 184 -5.67 -6.59 -6.70
N GLU A 185 -4.57 -7.34 -6.80
CA GLU A 185 -3.25 -6.84 -6.45
C GLU A 185 -2.76 -5.80 -7.46
N LEU A 186 -3.04 -6.02 -8.75
CA LEU A 186 -2.70 -5.03 -9.79
C LEU A 186 -3.57 -3.78 -9.71
N ILE A 187 -4.86 -3.89 -9.37
CA ILE A 187 -5.73 -2.74 -9.09
C ILE A 187 -5.11 -1.89 -7.98
N THR A 188 -4.75 -2.52 -6.86
CA THR A 188 -4.13 -1.85 -5.71
C THR A 188 -2.86 -1.11 -6.13
N ILE A 189 -1.99 -1.78 -6.88
CA ILE A 189 -0.71 -1.21 -7.34
C ILE A 189 -0.92 -0.08 -8.35
N GLY A 190 -1.87 -0.25 -9.26
CA GLY A 190 -2.30 0.76 -10.21
C GLY A 190 -2.79 2.01 -9.50
N ALA A 191 -3.73 1.86 -8.56
CA ALA A 191 -4.31 2.94 -7.79
C ALA A 191 -3.28 3.66 -6.90
N HIS A 192 -2.37 2.92 -6.26
CA HIS A 192 -1.22 3.47 -5.53
C HIS A 192 -0.30 4.30 -6.44
N CYS A 193 0.07 3.78 -7.61
CA CYS A 193 0.94 4.49 -8.54
C CYS A 193 0.24 5.71 -9.16
N LEU A 194 -1.01 5.56 -9.55
CA LEU A 194 -1.88 6.58 -10.12
C LEU A 194 -2.03 7.76 -9.16
N SER A 195 -2.39 7.49 -7.90
CA SER A 195 -2.53 8.53 -6.86
C SER A 195 -1.23 9.27 -6.61
N LYS A 196 -0.11 8.54 -6.56
CA LYS A 196 1.20 9.16 -6.38
C LYS A 196 1.59 10.01 -7.59
N MET A 197 1.29 9.57 -8.81
CA MET A 197 1.52 10.36 -10.03
C MET A 197 0.63 11.61 -10.06
N TYR A 198 -0.62 11.51 -9.62
CA TYR A 198 -1.49 12.66 -9.44
C TYR A 198 -0.89 13.66 -8.45
N ILE A 199 -0.55 13.23 -7.23
CA ILE A 199 0.00 14.11 -6.20
C ILE A 199 1.29 14.81 -6.65
N LEU A 200 2.22 14.06 -7.26
CA LEU A 200 3.56 14.56 -7.61
C LEU A 200 3.63 15.31 -8.94
N TYR A 201 2.80 14.96 -9.93
CA TYR A 201 2.96 15.42 -11.32
C TYR A 201 1.66 15.88 -12.00
N ASP A 202 0.53 15.95 -11.29
CA ASP A 202 -0.80 16.32 -11.82
C ASP A 202 -1.34 15.37 -12.92
N GLU A 203 -0.79 14.16 -13.00
CA GLU A 203 -1.27 13.11 -13.91
C GLU A 203 -2.55 12.46 -13.40
N PHE A 204 -3.33 11.86 -14.29
CA PHE A 204 -4.53 11.09 -13.95
C PHE A 204 -5.65 11.87 -13.22
N SER A 205 -5.72 13.18 -13.43
CA SER A 205 -6.74 14.01 -12.78
C SER A 205 -8.16 13.53 -13.10
N GLN A 206 -8.40 13.04 -14.32
CA GLN A 206 -9.72 12.52 -14.72
C GLN A 206 -10.11 11.27 -13.93
N GLU A 207 -9.18 10.31 -13.83
CA GLU A 207 -9.39 9.07 -13.10
C GLU A 207 -9.60 9.33 -11.61
N VAL A 208 -8.81 10.24 -11.01
CA VAL A 208 -8.91 10.60 -9.58
C VAL A 208 -10.19 11.38 -9.25
N GLU A 209 -10.67 12.23 -10.15
CA GLU A 209 -11.88 13.02 -9.94
C GLU A 209 -13.17 12.22 -10.15
N ASP A 210 -13.11 11.08 -10.84
CA ASP A 210 -14.27 10.23 -11.15
C ASP A 210 -14.63 9.23 -10.03
N VAL A 211 -14.71 9.73 -8.79
CA VAL A 211 -14.97 8.92 -7.58
C VAL A 211 -16.25 8.08 -7.70
N LYS A 212 -17.26 8.54 -8.44
CA LYS A 212 -18.54 7.84 -8.60
C LYS A 212 -18.44 6.53 -9.37
N ASN A 213 -17.46 6.40 -10.26
CA ASN A 213 -17.26 5.21 -11.09
C ASN A 213 -16.10 4.34 -10.59
N MET A 214 -15.44 4.72 -9.49
CA MET A 214 -14.41 3.90 -8.86
C MET A 214 -15.03 2.69 -8.18
N ASP A 215 -14.39 1.53 -8.32
CA ASP A 215 -14.67 0.41 -7.43
C ASP A 215 -14.07 0.66 -6.03
N GLU A 216 -14.46 -0.18 -5.08
CA GLU A 216 -14.08 -0.01 -3.67
C GLU A 216 -12.58 -0.21 -3.43
N ASP A 217 -11.93 -1.11 -4.18
CA ASP A 217 -10.50 -1.41 -4.02
C ASP A 217 -9.64 -0.28 -4.60
N GLN A 218 -10.05 0.30 -5.74
CA GLN A 218 -9.49 1.52 -6.29
C GLN A 218 -9.60 2.68 -5.29
N ALA A 219 -10.80 2.94 -4.77
CA ALA A 219 -11.05 4.03 -3.83
C ALA A 219 -10.22 3.89 -2.54
N LYS A 220 -10.22 2.68 -1.94
CA LYS A 220 -9.41 2.38 -0.74
C LYS A 220 -7.94 2.64 -1.00
N SER A 221 -7.40 2.11 -2.10
CA SER A 221 -5.99 2.25 -2.46
C SER A 221 -5.60 3.70 -2.72
N ILE A 222 -6.47 4.49 -3.34
CA ILE A 222 -6.24 5.93 -3.55
C ILE A 222 -6.12 6.66 -2.20
N ILE A 223 -7.06 6.41 -1.29
CA ILE A 223 -7.04 7.03 0.05
C ILE A 223 -5.78 6.64 0.82
N GLU A 224 -5.43 5.35 0.84
CA GLU A 224 -4.22 4.85 1.50
C GLU A 224 -2.96 5.57 1.01
N MET A 225 -2.80 5.71 -0.31
CA MET A 225 -1.66 6.40 -0.88
C MET A 225 -1.69 7.90 -0.56
N ALA A 226 -2.85 8.53 -0.62
CA ALA A 226 -3.01 9.96 -0.33
C ALA A 226 -2.60 10.29 1.12
N ILE A 227 -2.97 9.44 2.08
CA ILE A 227 -2.66 9.63 3.51
C ILE A 227 -1.14 9.72 3.77
N LEU A 228 -0.31 9.02 3.00
CA LEU A 228 1.17 9.10 3.12
C LEU A 228 1.74 10.50 2.81
N TYR A 229 0.97 11.36 2.17
CA TYR A 229 1.34 12.74 1.82
C TYR A 229 0.54 13.79 2.61
N PHE A 230 -0.37 13.37 3.49
CA PHE A 230 -1.27 14.26 4.23
C PHE A 230 -0.52 15.31 5.07
N SER A 231 0.52 14.87 5.79
CA SER A 231 1.33 15.73 6.66
C SER A 231 2.47 16.45 5.96
N LYS A 232 2.62 16.30 4.63
CA LYS A 232 3.68 16.96 3.87
C LYS A 232 3.18 18.30 3.36
N ASP A 233 3.71 19.41 3.89
CA ASP A 233 3.25 20.77 3.60
C ASP A 233 3.08 21.07 2.10
N GLN A 234 4.03 20.62 1.27
CA GLN A 234 3.99 20.81 -0.17
C GLN A 234 2.74 20.21 -0.83
N TYR A 235 2.21 19.11 -0.28
CA TYR A 235 1.12 18.33 -0.88
C TYR A 235 -0.17 18.37 -0.05
N SER A 236 -0.12 18.83 1.20
CA SER A 236 -1.22 18.75 2.17
C SER A 236 -2.53 19.32 1.63
N LYS A 237 -2.51 20.52 1.03
CA LYS A 237 -3.71 21.14 0.44
C LYS A 237 -4.35 20.27 -0.66
N LYS A 238 -3.53 19.70 -1.54
CA LYS A 238 -3.97 18.85 -2.65
C LYS A 238 -4.52 17.51 -2.14
N VAL A 239 -3.82 16.89 -1.19
CA VAL A 239 -4.25 15.65 -0.54
C VAL A 239 -5.58 15.84 0.19
N LYS A 240 -5.76 16.91 0.95
CA LYS A 240 -7.05 17.22 1.59
C LYS A 240 -8.17 17.39 0.57
N SER A 241 -7.90 18.09 -0.54
CA SER A 241 -8.87 18.22 -1.64
C SER A 241 -9.27 16.87 -2.23
N LEU A 242 -8.31 15.98 -2.43
CA LEU A 242 -8.54 14.62 -2.91
C LEU A 242 -9.39 13.81 -1.93
N LEU A 243 -9.00 13.76 -0.65
CA LEU A 243 -9.69 12.98 0.36
C LEU A 243 -11.15 13.42 0.55
N ARG A 244 -11.43 14.73 0.45
CA ARG A 244 -12.79 15.27 0.50
C ARG A 244 -13.72 14.70 -0.55
N CYS A 245 -13.21 14.33 -1.73
CA CYS A 245 -14.05 13.74 -2.78
C CYS A 245 -14.67 12.39 -2.34
N PHE A 246 -14.10 11.72 -1.34
CA PHE A 246 -14.60 10.45 -0.83
C PHE A 246 -15.58 10.58 0.34
N PHE A 247 -15.77 11.78 0.93
CA PHE A 247 -16.70 11.97 2.06
C PHE A 247 -18.16 11.72 1.70
N SER A 248 -18.52 11.84 0.42
CA SER A 248 -19.86 11.54 -0.09
C SER A 248 -19.99 10.14 -0.72
N SER A 249 -18.95 9.30 -0.62
CA SER A 249 -19.02 7.92 -1.14
C SER A 249 -19.95 7.07 -0.28
N ASP A 250 -20.66 6.15 -0.94
CA ASP A 250 -21.49 5.14 -0.26
C ASP A 250 -20.72 3.82 -0.01
N GLN A 251 -19.44 3.74 -0.38
CA GLN A 251 -18.56 2.58 -0.16
C GLN A 251 -18.00 2.53 1.28
N ASP A 252 -17.61 1.34 1.76
CA ASP A 252 -16.92 1.18 3.06
C ASP A 252 -15.44 1.61 2.93
N LEU A 253 -15.20 2.92 3.04
CA LEU A 253 -13.86 3.53 2.94
C LEU A 253 -13.25 3.88 4.30
N GLU A 254 -13.83 3.37 5.39
CA GLU A 254 -13.48 3.77 6.75
C GLU A 254 -12.06 3.35 7.15
N PHE A 255 -11.66 2.14 6.74
CA PHE A 255 -10.39 1.53 7.15
C PHE A 255 -9.16 2.33 6.67
N PRO A 256 -9.11 2.85 5.43
CA PRO A 256 -8.10 3.80 5.04
C PRO A 256 -8.10 5.07 5.91
N PHE A 257 -9.26 5.69 6.16
CA PHE A 257 -9.34 6.96 6.89
C PHE A 257 -8.86 6.89 8.33
N VAL A 258 -9.08 5.77 9.04
CA VAL A 258 -8.58 5.62 10.43
C VAL A 258 -7.06 5.71 10.54
N ARG A 259 -6.32 5.47 9.44
CA ARG A 259 -4.85 5.65 9.42
C ARG A 259 -4.41 7.09 9.60
N LEU A 260 -5.24 8.08 9.32
CA LEU A 260 -4.92 9.47 9.65
C LEU A 260 -4.60 9.64 11.14
N PHE A 261 -5.38 8.94 11.97
CA PHE A 261 -5.26 8.95 13.42
C PHE A 261 -4.17 8.00 13.91
N TYR A 262 -4.22 6.72 13.53
CA TYR A 262 -3.27 5.72 14.04
C TYR A 262 -1.82 5.95 13.59
N ASP A 263 -1.59 6.58 12.43
CA ASP A 263 -0.24 6.92 11.98
C ASP A 263 0.19 8.34 12.42
N ASN A 264 -0.56 8.99 13.32
CA ASN A 264 -0.31 10.35 13.82
C ASN A 264 -0.04 11.36 12.70
N ARG A 265 -0.92 11.39 11.68
CA ARG A 265 -0.78 12.30 10.51
C ARG A 265 -1.40 13.67 10.74
N ILE A 266 -2.30 13.77 11.71
CA ILE A 266 -3.06 14.97 12.04
C ILE A 266 -2.18 15.97 12.80
N ASP A 267 -2.29 17.23 12.41
CA ASP A 267 -1.84 18.41 13.14
C ASP A 267 -3.07 19.29 13.33
N LEU A 268 -3.50 19.52 14.57
CA LEU A 268 -4.77 20.17 14.86
C LEU A 268 -4.86 21.60 14.28
N ASP A 269 -3.82 22.41 14.50
CA ASP A 269 -3.76 23.79 14.01
C ASP A 269 -3.90 23.84 12.48
N ARG A 270 -3.29 22.88 11.80
CA ARG A 270 -3.33 22.77 10.34
C ARG A 270 -4.62 22.14 9.80
N ASP A 271 -5.22 21.20 10.54
CA ASP A 271 -6.17 20.23 10.00
C ASP A 271 -7.59 20.38 10.55
N ILE A 272 -7.84 21.32 11.46
CA ILE A 272 -9.15 21.53 12.10
C ILE A 272 -10.31 21.56 11.10
N GLU A 273 -10.23 22.37 10.04
CA GLU A 273 -11.29 22.45 9.02
C GLU A 273 -11.56 21.11 8.33
N PHE A 274 -10.50 20.37 8.01
CA PHE A 274 -10.63 19.05 7.39
C PHE A 274 -11.27 18.03 8.35
N LEU A 275 -10.91 18.07 9.63
CA LEU A 275 -11.51 17.22 10.66
C LEU A 275 -13.00 17.54 10.83
N LEU A 276 -13.38 18.83 10.89
CA LEU A 276 -14.77 19.27 10.98
C LEU A 276 -15.60 18.77 9.79
N GLU A 277 -15.09 18.89 8.56
CA GLU A 277 -15.75 18.34 7.37
C GLU A 277 -15.87 16.81 7.42
N MET A 278 -14.81 16.13 7.87
CA MET A 278 -14.81 14.67 7.99
C MET A 278 -15.83 14.20 9.02
N VAL A 279 -15.96 14.89 10.17
CA VAL A 279 -16.97 14.52 11.18
C VAL A 279 -18.40 14.85 10.77
N GLN A 280 -18.60 15.79 9.83
CA GLN A 280 -19.90 16.05 9.21
C GLN A 280 -20.32 14.99 8.19
N SER A 281 -19.37 14.23 7.64
CA SER A 281 -19.67 13.15 6.69
C SER A 281 -20.39 11.97 7.38
N LYS A 282 -20.71 10.91 6.63
CA LYS A 282 -21.25 9.67 7.20
C LYS A 282 -20.19 8.98 8.08
N LEU A 283 -20.01 9.49 9.30
CA LEU A 283 -19.07 8.94 10.27
C LEU A 283 -19.45 7.53 10.67
N SER A 284 -18.44 6.67 10.71
CA SER A 284 -18.57 5.35 11.27
C SER A 284 -18.05 5.27 12.69
N LYS A 285 -18.49 4.21 13.37
CA LYS A 285 -17.95 3.82 14.68
C LYS A 285 -16.43 3.71 14.69
N ARG A 286 -15.83 3.22 13.61
CA ARG A 286 -14.38 3.01 13.52
C ARG A 286 -13.61 4.33 13.50
N ILE A 287 -14.11 5.32 12.76
CA ILE A 287 -13.50 6.66 12.70
C ILE A 287 -13.54 7.33 14.08
N ILE A 288 -14.67 7.22 14.78
CA ILE A 288 -14.85 7.79 16.12
C ILE A 288 -13.86 7.16 17.11
N HIS A 289 -13.81 5.83 17.17
CA HIS A 289 -12.87 5.13 18.05
C HIS A 289 -11.41 5.51 17.74
N ALA A 290 -11.05 5.59 16.46
CA ALA A 290 -9.69 5.97 16.05
C ALA A 290 -9.35 7.41 16.47
N PHE A 291 -10.29 8.35 16.32
CA PHE A 291 -10.12 9.73 16.78
C PHE A 291 -9.95 9.81 18.29
N ILE A 292 -10.78 9.11 19.06
CA ILE A 292 -10.69 9.10 20.53
C ILE A 292 -9.36 8.49 20.98
N SER A 293 -8.95 7.36 20.39
CA SER A 293 -7.64 6.75 20.67
C SER A 293 -6.49 7.71 20.38
N TYR A 294 -6.58 8.46 19.27
CA TYR A 294 -5.60 9.49 18.93
C TYR A 294 -5.54 10.62 19.96
N LEU A 295 -6.69 11.09 20.47
CA LEU A 295 -6.72 12.09 21.52
C LEU A 295 -6.10 11.57 22.82
N GLU A 296 -6.42 10.35 23.23
CA GLU A 296 -5.86 9.73 24.44
C GLU A 296 -4.33 9.59 24.38
N GLU A 297 -3.77 9.33 23.19
CA GLU A 297 -2.34 9.13 22.99
C GLU A 297 -1.55 10.43 22.74
N ASN A 298 -2.17 11.43 22.09
CA ASN A 298 -1.44 12.57 21.53
C ASN A 298 -1.92 13.95 22.04
N ALA A 299 -3.15 14.08 22.55
CA ALA A 299 -3.65 15.39 22.95
C ALA A 299 -2.98 15.85 24.25
N MET A 300 -2.42 17.08 24.22
CA MET A 300 -1.97 17.73 25.46
C MET A 300 -3.14 18.24 26.29
N SER A 301 -4.18 18.77 25.61
CA SER A 301 -5.43 19.22 26.20
C SER A 301 -6.58 18.79 25.29
N VAL A 302 -7.63 18.22 25.86
CA VAL A 302 -8.84 17.83 25.11
C VAL A 302 -9.59 19.08 24.63
N ILE A 303 -9.50 20.19 25.37
CA ILE A 303 -10.14 21.46 25.00
C ILE A 303 -9.67 22.01 23.65
N ASP A 304 -8.44 21.72 23.23
CA ASP A 304 -7.93 22.15 21.92
C ASP A 304 -8.77 21.55 20.77
N PHE A 305 -9.40 20.40 21.00
CA PHE A 305 -10.24 19.69 20.03
C PHE A 305 -11.74 19.94 20.24
N SER A 306 -12.14 20.93 21.05
CA SER A 306 -13.52 21.17 21.47
C SER A 306 -14.51 21.18 20.30
N ASP A 307 -14.19 21.91 19.23
CA ASP A 307 -15.07 22.07 18.07
C ASP A 307 -15.33 20.73 17.36
N VAL A 308 -14.28 19.92 17.18
CA VAL A 308 -14.37 18.59 16.55
C VAL A 308 -15.17 17.65 17.43
N ILE A 309 -14.91 17.66 18.74
CA ILE A 309 -15.59 16.81 19.73
C ILE A 309 -17.09 17.13 19.78
N ILE A 310 -17.43 18.41 19.93
CA ILE A 310 -18.82 18.89 20.02
C ILE A 310 -19.57 18.57 18.73
N GLN A 311 -18.96 18.81 17.57
CA GLN A 311 -19.60 18.53 16.29
C GLN A 311 -19.80 17.03 16.06
N MET A 312 -18.77 16.21 16.34
CA MET A 312 -18.85 14.76 16.26
C MET A 312 -19.98 14.22 17.15
N SER A 313 -20.02 14.64 18.43
CA SER A 313 -21.06 14.22 19.37
C SER A 313 -22.46 14.60 18.88
N ASN A 314 -22.64 15.83 18.41
CA ASN A 314 -23.94 16.27 17.86
C ASN A 314 -24.37 15.44 16.64
N ASN A 315 -23.46 15.17 15.71
CA ASN A 315 -23.77 14.40 14.51
C ASN A 315 -24.17 12.95 14.82
N ILE A 316 -23.55 12.35 15.84
CA ILE A 316 -23.91 11.01 16.32
C ILE A 316 -25.29 11.03 16.96
N LEU A 317 -25.51 11.99 17.87
CA LEU A 317 -26.74 12.07 18.64
C LEU A 317 -27.95 12.49 17.81
N GLN A 318 -27.78 13.20 16.69
CA GLN A 318 -28.89 13.63 15.84
C GLN A 318 -29.41 12.55 14.87
N ARG A 319 -28.76 11.38 14.77
CA ARG A 319 -29.21 10.29 13.89
C ARG A 319 -30.58 9.71 14.35
N PRO A 320 -31.47 9.34 13.41
CA PRO A 320 -32.76 8.70 13.73
C PRO A 320 -32.55 7.36 14.47
N LEU A 321 -33.45 7.05 15.40
CA LEU A 321 -33.40 5.82 16.21
C LEU A 321 -34.00 4.59 15.50
N ASP A 322 -34.51 4.74 14.27
CA ASP A 322 -35.40 3.78 13.61
C ASP A 322 -34.69 2.71 12.77
N ASP A 323 -33.35 2.70 12.75
CA ASP A 323 -32.58 1.62 12.14
C ASP A 323 -32.44 0.46 13.14
N GLU A 324 -32.69 -0.77 12.69
CA GLU A 324 -32.62 -2.00 13.48
C GLU A 324 -31.21 -2.32 14.02
N ASP A 325 -30.21 -1.49 13.71
CA ASP A 325 -28.85 -1.62 14.22
C ASP A 325 -28.62 -0.77 15.47
N HIS A 326 -27.91 -1.37 16.42
CA HIS A 326 -27.56 -0.78 17.69
C HIS A 326 -26.51 0.34 17.50
N HIS A 327 -26.89 1.46 16.89
CA HIS A 327 -26.01 2.56 16.42
C HIS A 327 -25.03 3.11 17.46
N TYR A 328 -25.38 2.99 18.74
CA TYR A 328 -24.58 3.50 19.85
C TYR A 328 -23.71 2.44 20.53
N MET A 329 -23.95 1.14 20.27
CA MET A 329 -23.38 0.06 21.07
C MET A 329 -21.86 0.04 20.96
N GLY A 330 -21.19 0.50 22.02
CA GLY A 330 -19.73 0.52 22.15
C GLY A 330 -19.05 1.81 21.68
N ILE A 331 -19.78 2.92 21.53
CA ILE A 331 -19.22 4.28 21.35
C ILE A 331 -19.83 5.27 22.35
N ASP A 332 -21.03 4.96 22.84
CA ASP A 332 -21.79 5.75 23.80
C ASP A 332 -21.02 6.05 25.09
N ASP A 333 -20.29 5.07 25.61
CA ASP A 333 -19.41 5.27 26.77
C ASP A 333 -18.15 6.06 26.43
N GLU A 334 -17.63 5.95 25.21
CA GLU A 334 -16.46 6.72 24.76
C GLU A 334 -16.82 8.19 24.62
N ILE A 335 -17.96 8.50 24.01
CA ILE A 335 -18.50 9.86 23.91
C ILE A 335 -18.78 10.43 25.30
N SER A 336 -19.38 9.63 26.21
CA SER A 336 -19.66 10.08 27.59
C SER A 336 -18.38 10.51 28.31
N LYS A 337 -17.30 9.73 28.18
CA LYS A 337 -16.00 10.05 28.75
C LYS A 337 -15.41 11.30 28.12
N LEU A 338 -15.46 11.41 26.79
CA LEU A 338 -14.89 12.54 26.06
C LEU A 338 -15.58 13.86 26.40
N ILE A 339 -16.91 13.87 26.49
CA ILE A 339 -17.69 15.04 26.90
C ILE A 339 -17.44 15.40 28.36
N SER A 340 -17.30 14.42 29.24
CA SER A 340 -16.96 14.67 30.65
C SER A 340 -15.56 15.27 30.79
N ALA A 341 -14.57 14.74 30.05
CA ALA A 341 -13.21 15.29 30.03
C ALA A 341 -13.17 16.72 29.47
N LEU A 342 -13.91 16.99 28.38
CA LEU A 342 -14.02 18.33 27.81
C LEU A 342 -14.69 19.31 28.78
N TYR A 343 -15.75 18.89 29.47
CA TYR A 343 -16.41 19.69 30.50
C TYR A 343 -15.46 20.03 31.65
N ASP A 344 -14.75 19.04 32.20
CA ASP A 344 -13.80 19.24 33.29
C ASP A 344 -12.66 20.19 32.90
N GLU A 345 -12.11 20.07 31.68
CA GLU A 345 -11.13 21.04 31.17
C GLU A 345 -11.73 22.43 30.97
N SER A 346 -12.92 22.55 30.38
CA SER A 346 -13.57 23.84 30.14
C SER A 346 -13.78 24.66 31.42
N LEU A 347 -14.06 24.00 32.55
CA LEU A 347 -14.13 24.66 33.86
C LEU A 347 -12.79 25.22 34.32
N ASN A 348 -11.69 24.50 34.06
CA ASN A 348 -10.34 24.95 34.43
C ASN A 348 -9.87 26.15 33.60
N TYR A 349 -10.34 26.24 32.35
CA TYR A 349 -10.06 27.38 31.46
C TYR A 349 -11.08 28.51 31.56
N GLU A 350 -12.11 28.38 32.40
CA GLU A 350 -13.22 29.33 32.55
C GLU A 350 -13.94 29.64 31.22
N ASP A 351 -14.06 28.64 30.33
CA ASP A 351 -14.78 28.76 29.06
C ASP A 351 -16.27 28.38 29.23
N ASP A 352 -17.09 29.36 29.59
CA ASP A 352 -18.53 29.19 29.80
C ASP A 352 -19.26 28.69 28.55
N ASN A 353 -18.75 28.97 27.34
CA ASN A 353 -19.40 28.56 26.09
C ASN A 353 -19.23 27.05 25.86
N ILE A 354 -18.00 26.55 25.96
CA ILE A 354 -17.73 25.10 25.85
C ILE A 354 -18.43 24.35 26.98
N THR A 355 -18.38 24.90 28.21
CA THR A 355 -19.06 24.33 29.38
C THR A 355 -20.56 24.12 29.10
N GLN A 356 -21.24 25.14 28.57
CA GLN A 356 -22.66 25.05 28.24
C GLN A 356 -22.93 24.03 27.11
N GLN A 357 -22.10 24.01 26.07
CA GLN A 357 -22.26 23.05 24.97
C GLN A 357 -22.09 21.59 25.44
N CYS A 358 -21.17 21.33 26.38
CA CYS A 358 -21.03 20.03 27.02
C CYS A 358 -22.29 19.62 27.79
N LEU A 359 -22.90 20.54 28.54
CA LEU A 359 -24.15 20.30 29.27
C LEU A 359 -25.33 20.03 28.32
N ASP A 360 -25.44 20.78 27.21
CA ASP A 360 -26.47 20.58 26.21
C ASP A 360 -26.37 19.17 25.58
N ILE A 361 -25.14 18.71 25.30
CA ILE A 361 -24.87 17.34 24.81
C ILE A 361 -25.22 16.31 25.89
N TRP A 362 -24.86 16.57 27.15
CA TRP A 362 -25.18 15.68 28.28
C TRP A 362 -26.70 15.49 28.40
N ASP A 363 -27.47 16.58 28.37
CA ASP A 363 -28.93 16.55 28.44
C ASP A 363 -29.51 15.74 27.28
N LEU A 364 -29.01 15.94 26.05
CA LEU A 364 -29.44 15.17 24.88
C LEU A 364 -29.15 13.66 25.03
N MET A 365 -27.98 13.30 25.57
CA MET A 365 -27.64 11.90 25.86
C MET A 365 -28.56 11.31 26.93
N PHE A 366 -28.92 12.07 27.96
CA PHE A 366 -29.86 11.64 29.00
C PHE A 366 -31.26 11.39 28.44
N GLU A 367 -31.79 12.33 27.65
CA GLU A 367 -33.11 12.23 27.01
C GLU A 367 -33.23 11.00 26.10
N LYS A 368 -32.18 10.75 25.30
CA LYS A 368 -32.11 9.61 24.38
C LYS A 368 -31.68 8.30 25.03
N ARG A 369 -31.35 8.30 26.34
CA ARG A 369 -30.87 7.14 27.12
C ARG A 369 -29.59 6.51 26.56
N ILE A 370 -28.63 7.35 26.15
CA ILE A 370 -27.37 6.94 25.54
C ILE A 370 -26.24 7.00 26.57
N GLY A 371 -25.44 5.94 26.63
CA GLY A 371 -24.18 5.88 27.39
C GLY A 371 -24.32 5.87 28.90
N SER A 372 -23.17 5.79 29.57
CA SER A 372 -23.07 5.81 31.04
C SER A 372 -23.56 7.10 31.68
N ILE A 373 -23.60 8.21 30.94
CA ILE A 373 -24.19 9.48 31.36
C ILE A 373 -25.63 9.30 31.84
N HIS A 374 -26.48 8.56 31.11
CA HIS A 374 -27.85 8.31 31.53
C HIS A 374 -27.93 7.64 32.91
N ARG A 375 -27.06 6.65 33.14
CA ARG A 375 -26.98 5.91 34.40
C ARG A 375 -26.49 6.80 35.54
N LEU A 376 -25.49 7.64 35.29
CA LEU A 376 -24.91 8.56 36.28
C LEU A 376 -25.92 9.65 36.68
N SER A 377 -26.57 10.31 35.71
CA SER A 377 -27.57 11.33 35.99
C SER A 377 -28.74 10.79 36.81
N ARG A 378 -29.18 9.55 36.53
CA ARG A 378 -30.26 8.92 37.33
C ARG A 378 -29.85 8.72 38.79
N GLN A 379 -28.61 8.32 39.06
CA GLN A 379 -28.10 8.19 40.43
C GLN A 379 -27.98 9.52 41.17
N ILE A 380 -27.75 10.63 40.45
CA ILE A 380 -27.71 11.98 41.02
C ILE A 380 -29.13 12.46 41.35
N LEU A 381 -30.10 12.24 40.47
CA LEU A 381 -31.50 12.66 40.65
C LEU A 381 -32.27 11.82 41.69
N GLU A 382 -31.80 10.61 41.98
CA GLU A 382 -32.34 9.72 43.02
C GLU A 382 -31.80 10.03 44.45
N ARG A 383 -30.93 11.04 44.60
CA ARG A 383 -30.44 11.57 45.88
C ARG A 383 -31.17 12.85 46.26
#